data_AF-A0A967WVM7-F1
#
_entry.id   AF-A0A967WVM7-F1
#
_cell.length_a   1.000
_cell.length_b   1.000
_cell.length_c   1.000
_cell.angle_alpha   90.00
_cell.angle_beta   90.00
_cell.angle_gamma   90.00
#
_symmetry.space_group_name_H-M   'P 1'
#
loop_
_entity.id
_entity.type
_entity.pdbx_description
1 polymer ?
#
loop_
_entity_poly.entity_id
_entity_poly.type
_entity_poly.pdbx_seq_one_letter_code
_entity_poly.pdbx_strand_id
1 'polypeptide(L)'
;MGRDPDTRVIGAYLEGIKDGPLFLDALRKACLEKPVILWKSGLTQEGGRAAASHTGALASVREIWEGVVRQSGAVPVVGFEAWVDTLMGFSLLPSGVGDRVAIISGPGGLAVSAAEACGNNGLRLAQLSPETRSAMAKFVPPTGTSLQNPVDVGLTASLDIEIYVQAARRVAADP
;
A
#
# COMPACT_ATOMS: atom_id res chain seq x y z
N MET A 1 -14.15 14.63 -11.02
CA MET A 1 -13.08 13.92 -10.28
C MET A 1 -11.71 14.04 -10.95
N GLY A 2 -11.48 13.47 -12.15
CA GLY A 2 -10.14 13.54 -12.79
C GLY A 2 -9.56 14.96 -12.87
N ARG A 3 -10.32 15.92 -13.40
CA ARG A 3 -9.91 17.33 -13.54
C ARG A 3 -10.24 18.24 -12.35
N ASP A 4 -10.83 17.71 -11.28
CA ASP A 4 -11.26 18.50 -10.13
C ASP A 4 -10.06 18.77 -9.20
N PRO A 5 -9.59 20.02 -9.01
CA PRO A 5 -8.38 20.30 -8.25
C PRO A 5 -8.47 19.88 -6.77
N ASP A 6 -9.68 19.78 -6.20
CA ASP A 6 -9.87 19.40 -4.79
C ASP A 6 -9.84 17.87 -4.57
N THR A 7 -10.02 17.08 -5.64
CA THR A 7 -9.87 15.62 -5.59
C THR A 7 -8.40 15.25 -5.78
N ARG A 8 -7.77 14.55 -4.82
CA ARG A 8 -6.38 14.06 -4.95
C ARG A 8 -6.27 12.59 -5.38
N VAL A 9 -7.19 11.76 -4.91
CA VAL A 9 -7.23 10.31 -5.15
C VAL A 9 -8.67 9.93 -5.50
N ILE A 10 -8.84 8.98 -6.41
CA ILE A 10 -10.17 8.49 -6.81
C ILE A 10 -10.32 7.05 -6.30
N GLY A 11 -11.29 6.81 -5.43
CA GLY A 11 -11.68 5.45 -5.02
C GLY A 11 -13.00 5.05 -5.66
N ALA A 12 -13.09 3.82 -6.17
CA ALA A 12 -14.36 3.26 -6.63
C ALA A 12 -14.56 1.81 -6.19
N TYR A 13 -15.72 1.55 -5.60
CA TYR A 13 -16.28 0.21 -5.43
C TYR A 13 -17.16 -0.13 -6.64
N LEU A 14 -16.98 -1.31 -7.21
CA LEU A 14 -17.62 -1.72 -8.45
C LEU A 14 -18.26 -3.10 -8.29
N GLU A 15 -19.55 -3.19 -8.61
CA GLU A 15 -20.28 -4.47 -8.67
C GLU A 15 -20.50 -4.90 -10.12
N GLY A 16 -20.81 -3.94 -11.00
CA GLY A 16 -21.01 -4.16 -12.42
C GLY A 16 -20.62 -2.93 -13.24
N ILE A 17 -20.39 -3.15 -14.54
CA ILE A 17 -20.05 -2.10 -15.50
C ILE A 17 -21.04 -2.21 -16.65
N LYS A 18 -21.81 -1.15 -16.89
CA LYS A 18 -22.86 -1.13 -17.93
C LYS A 18 -22.26 -0.93 -19.33
N ASP A 19 -21.34 0.02 -19.47
CA ASP A 19 -20.67 0.34 -20.72
C ASP A 19 -19.15 0.20 -20.52
N GLY A 20 -18.61 -0.96 -20.92
CA GLY A 20 -17.21 -1.31 -20.76
C GLY A 20 -16.25 -0.38 -21.52
N PRO A 21 -16.45 -0.14 -22.82
CA PRO A 21 -15.63 0.78 -23.60
C PRO A 21 -15.60 2.20 -23.03
N LEU A 22 -16.76 2.76 -22.67
CA LEU A 22 -16.83 4.09 -22.07
C LEU A 22 -16.12 4.12 -20.70
N PHE A 23 -16.33 3.09 -19.88
CA PHE A 23 -15.67 2.97 -18.58
C PHE A 23 -14.15 2.93 -18.73
N LEU A 24 -13.62 2.11 -19.64
CA LEU A 24 -12.18 1.98 -19.86
C LEU A 24 -11.55 3.30 -20.37
N ASP A 25 -12.23 4.00 -21.29
CA ASP A 25 -11.78 5.31 -21.78
C ASP A 25 -11.75 6.35 -20.66
N ALA A 26 -12.81 6.43 -19.86
CA ALA A 26 -12.87 7.33 -18.71
C ALA A 26 -11.82 6.98 -17.65
N LEU A 27 -11.61 5.69 -17.38
CA LEU A 27 -10.64 5.20 -16.40
C LEU A 27 -9.21 5.54 -16.83
N ARG A 28 -8.84 5.29 -18.09
CA ARG A 28 -7.53 5.68 -18.64
C ARG A 28 -7.27 7.17 -18.48
N LYS A 29 -8.25 8.01 -18.84
CA LYS A 29 -8.13 9.47 -18.69
C LYS A 29 -7.97 9.89 -17.24
N ALA A 30 -8.69 9.25 -16.31
CA ALA A 30 -8.56 9.55 -14.89
C ALA A 30 -7.20 9.14 -14.32
N CYS A 31 -6.69 7.96 -14.68
CA CYS A 31 -5.40 7.45 -14.21
C CYS A 31 -4.20 8.27 -14.71
N LEU A 32 -4.32 8.98 -15.82
CA LEU A 32 -3.29 9.92 -16.29
C LEU A 32 -3.17 11.16 -15.42
N GLU A 33 -4.26 11.55 -14.75
CA GLU A 33 -4.29 12.74 -13.90
C GLU A 33 -3.97 12.38 -12.44
N LYS A 34 -4.53 11.27 -11.94
CA LYS A 34 -4.56 10.93 -10.51
C LYS A 34 -4.55 9.42 -10.26
N PRO A 35 -4.08 8.98 -9.08
CA PRO A 35 -4.25 7.59 -8.65
C PRO A 35 -5.73 7.21 -8.58
N VAL A 36 -6.07 6.06 -9.18
CA VAL A 36 -7.42 5.48 -9.14
C VAL A 36 -7.36 4.09 -8.50
N ILE A 37 -8.03 3.93 -7.35
CA ILE A 37 -8.03 2.70 -6.54
C ILE A 37 -9.38 2.00 -6.69
N LEU A 38 -9.37 0.78 -7.20
CA LEU A 38 -10.57 0.04 -7.58
C LEU A 38 -10.75 -1.22 -6.74
N TRP A 39 -11.90 -1.30 -6.07
CA TRP A 39 -12.37 -2.53 -5.44
C TRP A 39 -13.53 -3.11 -6.24
N LYS A 40 -13.24 -4.13 -7.05
CA LYS A 40 -14.26 -4.86 -7.83
C LYS A 40 -14.69 -6.12 -7.08
N SER A 41 -15.96 -6.21 -6.72
CA SER A 41 -16.56 -7.43 -6.19
C SER A 41 -16.98 -8.39 -7.31
N GLY A 42 -17.23 -9.65 -6.96
CA GLY A 42 -17.77 -10.63 -7.91
C GLY A 42 -16.80 -11.16 -8.97
N LEU A 43 -15.50 -11.21 -8.66
CA LEU A 43 -14.45 -11.75 -9.54
C LEU A 43 -14.15 -13.24 -9.30
N THR A 44 -14.88 -13.91 -8.41
CA THR A 44 -14.87 -15.37 -8.22
C THR A 44 -16.19 -15.95 -8.70
N GLN A 45 -16.27 -17.27 -8.86
CA GLN A 45 -17.53 -17.93 -9.23
C GLN A 45 -18.62 -17.67 -8.18
N GLU A 46 -18.28 -17.80 -6.90
CA GLU A 46 -19.19 -17.62 -5.76
C GLU A 46 -19.61 -16.15 -5.63
N GLY A 47 -18.65 -15.24 -5.71
CA GLY A 47 -18.90 -13.81 -5.63
C GLY A 47 -19.68 -13.30 -6.83
N GLY A 48 -19.38 -13.80 -8.03
CA GLY A 48 -20.08 -13.43 -9.26
C GLY A 48 -21.54 -13.88 -9.22
N ARG A 49 -21.80 -15.10 -8.74
CA ARG A 49 -23.17 -15.59 -8.50
C ARG A 49 -23.92 -14.72 -7.48
N ALA A 50 -23.28 -14.39 -6.37
CA ALA A 50 -23.87 -13.53 -5.35
C ALA A 50 -24.19 -12.13 -5.91
N ALA A 51 -23.23 -11.50 -6.60
CA ALA A 51 -23.40 -10.20 -7.23
C ALA A 51 -24.51 -10.20 -8.30
N ALA A 52 -24.58 -11.25 -9.13
CA ALA A 52 -25.63 -11.39 -10.14
C ALA A 52 -27.01 -11.49 -9.51
N SER A 53 -27.16 -12.23 -8.41
CA SER A 53 -28.44 -12.32 -7.69
C SER A 53 -28.85 -11.01 -7.02
N HIS A 54 -27.88 -10.18 -6.61
CA HIS A 54 -28.13 -8.92 -5.92
C HIS A 54 -28.44 -7.77 -6.89
N THR A 55 -27.69 -7.69 -7.99
CA THR A 55 -27.69 -6.52 -8.89
C THR A 55 -28.31 -6.79 -10.26
N GLY A 56 -28.52 -8.06 -10.60
CA GLY A 56 -28.88 -8.48 -11.97
C GLY A 56 -27.75 -8.27 -12.99
N ALA A 57 -26.56 -7.83 -12.58
CA ALA A 57 -25.43 -7.65 -13.48
C ALA A 57 -24.79 -8.99 -13.86
N LEU A 58 -24.37 -9.11 -15.12
CA LEU A 58 -23.59 -10.24 -15.59
C LEU A 58 -22.26 -10.32 -14.83
N ALA A 59 -21.90 -11.54 -14.42
CA ALA A 59 -20.64 -11.82 -13.76
C ALA A 59 -19.48 -11.35 -14.66
N SER A 60 -18.57 -10.55 -14.09
CA SER A 60 -17.37 -10.11 -14.80
C SER A 60 -16.29 -11.18 -14.71
N VAL A 61 -15.65 -11.47 -15.83
CA VAL A 61 -14.56 -12.44 -15.92
C VAL A 61 -13.28 -11.82 -15.36
N ARG A 62 -12.56 -12.54 -14.48
CA ARG A 62 -11.38 -12.03 -13.78
C ARG A 62 -10.29 -11.58 -14.74
N GLU A 63 -10.05 -12.36 -15.78
CA GLU A 63 -9.03 -12.12 -16.80
C GLU A 63 -9.29 -10.83 -17.57
N ILE A 64 -10.57 -10.51 -17.82
CA ILE A 64 -10.97 -9.23 -18.44
C ILE A 64 -10.69 -8.08 -17.48
N TRP A 65 -11.02 -8.25 -16.18
CA TRP A 65 -10.77 -7.24 -15.17
C TRP A 65 -9.27 -6.93 -15.01
N GLU A 66 -8.43 -7.97 -14.93
CA GLU A 66 -6.97 -7.82 -14.91
C GLU A 66 -6.46 -7.08 -16.16
N GLY A 67 -7.03 -7.37 -17.33
CA GLY A 67 -6.76 -6.64 -18.57
C GLY A 67 -7.12 -5.15 -18.48
N VAL A 68 -8.32 -4.82 -18.00
CA VAL A 68 -8.81 -3.44 -17.82
C VAL A 68 -7.89 -2.65 -16.89
N VAL A 69 -7.53 -3.23 -15.76
CA VAL A 69 -6.67 -2.59 -14.76
C VAL A 69 -5.27 -2.36 -15.33
N ARG A 70 -4.66 -3.38 -15.95
CA ARG A 70 -3.33 -3.26 -16.58
C ARG A 70 -3.31 -2.22 -17.69
N GLN A 71 -4.37 -2.11 -18.47
CA GLN A 71 -4.49 -1.14 -19.58
C GLN A 71 -4.81 0.28 -19.14
N SER A 72 -5.31 0.47 -17.92
CA SER A 72 -5.66 1.78 -17.39
C SER A 72 -4.61 2.34 -16.43
N GLY A 73 -3.81 1.48 -15.78
CA GLY A 73 -2.91 1.89 -14.71
C GLY A 73 -3.62 2.13 -13.38
N ALA A 74 -4.89 1.72 -13.24
CA ALA A 74 -5.57 1.74 -11.96
C ALA A 74 -4.94 0.73 -10.99
N VAL A 75 -5.12 0.94 -9.69
CA VAL A 75 -4.64 0.05 -8.63
C VAL A 75 -5.80 -0.85 -8.19
N PRO A 76 -5.77 -2.17 -8.47
CA PRO A 76 -6.80 -3.08 -8.01
C PRO A 76 -6.54 -3.48 -6.56
N VAL A 77 -7.60 -3.59 -5.76
CA VAL A 77 -7.53 -4.08 -4.38
C VAL A 77 -8.64 -5.08 -4.12
N VAL A 78 -8.41 -5.98 -3.15
CA VAL A 78 -9.36 -7.00 -2.75
C VAL A 78 -9.73 -6.79 -1.30
N GLY A 79 -11.00 -6.45 -1.07
CA GLY A 79 -11.56 -6.24 0.26
C GLY A 79 -11.61 -4.77 0.67
N PHE A 80 -12.50 -4.49 1.61
CA PHE A 80 -12.77 -3.13 2.09
C PHE A 80 -11.56 -2.52 2.81
N GLU A 81 -10.91 -3.29 3.69
CA GLU A 81 -9.74 -2.81 4.47
C GLU A 81 -8.60 -2.40 3.54
N ALA A 82 -8.19 -3.28 2.61
CA ALA A 82 -7.17 -2.96 1.63
C ALA A 82 -7.52 -1.74 0.76
N TRP A 83 -8.81 -1.52 0.47
CA TRP A 83 -9.26 -0.34 -0.28
C TRP A 83 -9.10 0.94 0.53
N VAL A 84 -9.53 0.95 1.78
CA VAL A 84 -9.37 2.10 2.69
C VAL A 84 -7.89 2.39 2.95
N ASP A 85 -7.10 1.36 3.27
CA ASP A 85 -5.67 1.50 3.53
C ASP A 85 -4.90 2.06 2.34
N THR A 86 -5.23 1.59 1.14
CA THR A 86 -4.62 2.09 -0.10
C THR A 86 -5.02 3.53 -0.37
N LEU A 87 -6.30 3.89 -0.17
CA LEU A 87 -6.77 5.26 -0.31
C LEU A 87 -6.06 6.21 0.67
N MET A 88 -5.88 5.78 1.92
CA MET A 88 -5.13 6.54 2.92
C MET A 88 -3.66 6.69 2.52
N GLY A 89 -3.02 5.61 2.06
CA GLY A 89 -1.64 5.64 1.58
C GLY A 89 -1.42 6.69 0.50
N PHE A 90 -2.23 6.68 -0.56
CA PHE A 90 -2.15 7.66 -1.64
C PHE A 90 -2.53 9.10 -1.22
N SER A 91 -3.31 9.26 -0.15
CA SER A 91 -3.75 10.58 0.32
C SER A 91 -2.76 11.23 1.30
N LEU A 92 -2.06 10.41 2.09
CA LEU A 92 -1.22 10.86 3.21
C LEU A 92 0.27 10.82 2.89
N LEU A 93 0.71 9.92 2.01
CA LEU A 93 2.11 9.82 1.64
C LEU A 93 2.47 10.86 0.57
N PRO A 94 3.72 11.36 0.58
CA PRO A 94 4.18 12.28 -0.47
C PRO A 94 4.23 11.58 -1.83
N SER A 95 4.05 12.35 -2.89
CA SER A 95 4.24 11.86 -4.27
C SER A 95 5.71 11.59 -4.56
N GLY A 96 6.01 10.61 -5.42
CA GLY A 96 7.37 10.33 -5.86
C GLY A 96 8.22 9.55 -4.86
N VAL A 97 7.59 8.84 -3.91
CA VAL A 97 8.29 7.85 -3.08
C VAL A 97 8.90 6.75 -3.96
N GLY A 98 10.15 6.40 -3.67
CA GLY A 98 10.85 5.32 -4.38
C GLY A 98 10.39 3.92 -3.94
N ASP A 99 11.12 2.89 -4.38
CA ASP A 99 10.83 1.48 -4.08
C ASP A 99 11.54 0.95 -2.82
N ARG A 100 12.34 1.80 -2.15
CA ARG A 100 13.12 1.44 -0.96
C ARG A 100 12.36 1.80 0.33
N VAL A 101 12.09 0.79 1.15
CA VAL A 101 11.34 0.91 2.42
C VAL A 101 12.27 0.63 3.59
N ALA A 102 12.18 1.44 4.64
CA ALA A 102 12.77 1.14 5.94
C ALA A 102 11.68 0.82 6.95
N ILE A 103 11.86 -0.28 7.69
CA ILE A 103 10.90 -0.78 8.67
C ILE A 103 11.49 -0.57 10.06
N ILE A 104 10.69 -0.04 10.98
CA ILE A 104 11.03 0.08 12.39
C ILE A 104 9.96 -0.67 13.17
N SER A 105 10.38 -1.61 14.02
CA SER A 105 9.49 -2.44 14.83
C SER A 105 10.12 -2.72 16.19
N GLY A 106 9.31 -3.00 17.20
CA GLY A 106 9.76 -3.56 18.47
C GLY A 106 9.60 -5.09 18.51
N PRO A 107 8.46 -5.64 18.03
CA PRO A 107 8.33 -7.08 17.84
C PRO A 107 8.95 -7.53 16.51
N GLY A 108 9.90 -8.47 16.56
CA GLY A 108 10.54 -9.03 15.36
C GLY A 108 9.57 -9.72 14.38
N GLY A 109 8.53 -10.39 14.88
CA GLY A 109 7.56 -11.07 14.00
C GLY A 109 6.79 -10.12 13.07
N LEU A 110 6.42 -8.94 13.56
CA LEU A 110 5.75 -7.92 12.73
C LEU A 110 6.72 -7.32 11.71
N ALA A 111 7.98 -7.15 12.07
CA ALA A 111 9.02 -6.71 11.13
C ALA A 111 9.22 -7.72 9.97
N VAL A 112 9.23 -9.02 10.27
CA VAL A 112 9.33 -10.07 9.24
C VAL A 112 8.10 -10.03 8.31
N SER A 113 6.89 -9.94 8.88
CA SER A 113 5.66 -9.84 8.08
C SER A 113 5.65 -8.59 7.19
N ALA A 114 6.08 -7.44 7.70
CA ALA A 114 6.19 -6.21 6.92
C ALA A 114 7.26 -6.30 5.81
N ALA A 115 8.39 -6.95 6.07
CA ALA A 115 9.42 -7.19 5.06
C ALA A 115 8.93 -8.13 3.93
N GLU A 116 8.18 -9.17 4.29
CA GLU A 116 7.55 -10.07 3.32
C GLU A 116 6.51 -9.34 2.47
N ALA A 117 5.68 -8.50 3.09
CA ALA A 117 4.73 -7.65 2.38
C ALA A 117 5.44 -6.72 1.36
N CYS A 118 6.61 -6.17 1.71
CA CYS A 118 7.41 -5.38 0.77
C CYS A 118 7.81 -6.22 -0.46
N GLY A 119 8.41 -7.40 -0.22
CA GLY A 119 8.86 -8.28 -1.30
C GLY A 119 7.73 -8.75 -2.22
N ASN A 120 6.58 -9.12 -1.64
CA ASN A 120 5.40 -9.56 -2.38
C ASN A 120 4.80 -8.46 -3.28
N ASN A 121 5.07 -7.19 -2.97
CA ASN A 121 4.59 -6.03 -3.72
C ASN A 121 5.69 -5.35 -4.56
N GLY A 122 6.84 -6.02 -4.76
CA GLY A 122 7.93 -5.50 -5.59
C GLY A 122 8.74 -4.36 -4.96
N LEU A 123 8.53 -4.07 -3.67
CA LEU A 123 9.32 -3.13 -2.90
C LEU A 123 10.59 -3.81 -2.36
N ARG A 124 11.56 -3.02 -1.94
CA ARG A 124 12.85 -3.49 -1.42
C ARG A 124 13.17 -2.85 -0.09
N LEU A 125 13.85 -3.57 0.79
CA LEU A 125 14.35 -2.98 2.02
C LEU A 125 15.54 -2.06 1.72
N ALA A 126 15.48 -0.83 2.23
CA ALA A 126 16.58 0.12 2.18
C ALA A 126 17.81 -0.43 2.94
N GLN A 127 19.00 -0.19 2.40
CA GLN A 127 20.25 -0.44 3.13
C GLN A 127 20.64 0.82 3.89
N LEU A 128 20.44 0.82 5.20
CA LEU A 128 20.78 1.97 6.04
C LEU A 128 22.28 2.24 6.01
N SER A 129 22.67 3.51 6.02
CA SER A 129 24.09 3.89 6.08
C SER A 129 24.76 3.45 7.39
N PRO A 130 26.08 3.18 7.39
CA PRO A 130 26.84 2.97 8.63
C PRO A 130 26.63 4.10 9.64
N GLU A 131 26.58 5.35 9.16
CA GLU A 131 26.40 6.55 9.98
C GLU A 131 25.06 6.55 10.71
N THR A 132 23.97 6.21 10.01
CA THR A 132 22.63 6.07 10.62
C THR A 132 22.60 4.97 11.67
N ARG A 133 23.19 3.80 11.37
CA ARG A 133 23.27 2.71 12.36
C ARG A 133 24.09 3.11 13.59
N SER A 134 25.23 3.76 13.41
CA SER A 134 26.05 4.25 14.52
C SER A 134 25.36 5.33 15.35
N ALA A 135 24.52 6.17 14.73
CA ALA A 135 23.71 7.13 15.46
C ALA A 135 22.63 6.45 16.31
N MET A 136 21.96 5.42 15.78
CA MET A 136 20.95 4.65 16.51
C MET A 136 21.53 3.84 17.67
N ALA A 137 22.74 3.29 17.53
CA ALA A 137 23.42 2.53 18.58
C ALA A 137 23.65 3.30 19.89
N LYS A 138 23.51 4.63 19.88
CA LYS A 138 23.67 5.49 21.07
C LYS A 138 22.47 5.43 22.02
N PHE A 139 21.30 5.02 21.53
CA PHE A 139 20.05 5.05 22.30
C PHE A 139 19.22 3.76 22.19
N VAL A 140 19.43 2.94 21.15
CA VAL A 140 18.80 1.62 21.05
C VAL A 140 19.58 0.63 21.93
N PRO A 141 18.91 -0.11 22.84
CA PRO A 141 19.56 -1.13 23.66
C PRO A 141 20.27 -2.17 22.81
N PRO A 142 21.44 -2.70 23.21
CA PRO A 142 22.24 -3.59 22.36
C PRO A 142 21.78 -5.06 22.36
N THR A 143 20.89 -5.45 23.28
CA THR A 143 20.49 -6.85 23.47
C THR A 143 19.05 -7.05 23.00
N GLY A 144 18.83 -8.06 22.15
CA GLY A 144 17.50 -8.37 21.62
C GLY A 144 17.00 -7.36 20.58
N THR A 145 17.91 -6.69 19.88
CA THR A 145 17.63 -5.63 18.90
C THR A 145 18.43 -5.86 17.61
N SER A 146 18.08 -5.14 16.55
CA SER A 146 18.79 -5.13 15.27
C SER A 146 18.79 -3.71 14.70
N LEU A 147 19.97 -3.20 14.34
CA LEU A 147 20.11 -1.91 13.65
C LEU A 147 20.20 -2.05 12.13
N GLN A 148 20.08 -3.27 11.60
CA GLN A 148 19.86 -3.49 10.17
C GLN A 148 18.41 -3.19 9.81
N ASN A 149 18.03 -3.23 8.54
CA ASN A 149 16.64 -3.08 8.13
C ASN A 149 16.05 -4.49 7.90
N PRO A 150 15.00 -4.91 8.63
CA PRO A 150 14.18 -4.14 9.58
C PRO A 150 14.91 -3.77 10.88
N VAL A 151 14.70 -2.52 11.32
CA VAL A 151 15.23 -1.98 12.58
C VAL A 151 14.36 -2.49 13.71
N ASP A 152 14.93 -3.38 14.53
CA ASP A 152 14.31 -3.90 15.73
C ASP A 152 14.79 -3.10 16.94
N VAL A 153 13.94 -2.25 17.50
CA VAL A 153 14.24 -1.41 18.68
C VAL A 153 13.99 -2.12 20.01
N GLY A 154 13.53 -3.38 19.97
CA GLY A 154 13.22 -4.21 21.11
C GLY A 154 11.92 -3.82 21.82
N LEU A 155 11.43 -4.73 22.68
CA LEU A 155 10.20 -4.51 23.46
C LEU A 155 10.34 -3.40 24.51
N THR A 156 11.55 -3.07 24.93
CA THR A 156 11.84 -1.97 25.84
C THR A 156 11.41 -0.61 25.27
N ALA A 157 11.39 -0.46 23.94
CA ALA A 157 10.89 0.75 23.28
C ALA A 157 9.37 0.96 23.50
N SER A 158 8.63 -0.06 23.92
CA SER A 158 7.24 0.10 24.35
C SER A 158 7.11 0.78 25.71
N LEU A 159 8.18 0.80 26.51
CA LEU A 159 8.26 1.49 27.80
C LEU A 159 8.88 2.89 27.67
N ASP A 160 9.61 3.15 26.58
CA ASP A 160 10.18 4.45 26.24
C ASP A 160 9.97 4.75 24.74
N ILE A 161 8.88 5.46 24.44
CA ILE A 161 8.46 5.79 23.07
C ILE A 161 9.47 6.69 22.35
N GLU A 162 10.35 7.38 23.07
CA GLU A 162 11.35 8.26 22.45
C GLU A 162 12.34 7.45 21.60
N ILE A 163 12.57 6.17 21.93
CA ILE A 163 13.38 5.26 21.11
C ILE A 163 12.79 5.12 19.69
N TYR A 164 11.48 4.94 19.56
CA TYR A 164 10.81 4.89 18.25
C TYR A 164 10.90 6.22 17.51
N VAL A 165 10.65 7.33 18.19
CA VAL A 165 10.69 8.67 17.58
C VAL A 165 12.08 8.99 17.05
N GLN A 166 13.12 8.71 17.84
CA GLN A 166 14.51 8.95 17.43
C GLN A 166 14.92 8.00 16.30
N ALA A 167 14.58 6.71 16.36
CA ALA A 167 14.84 5.77 15.28
C ALA A 167 14.17 6.22 13.97
N ALA A 168 12.89 6.61 14.01
CA ALA A 168 12.14 7.09 12.85
C ALA A 168 12.78 8.33 12.23
N ARG A 169 13.21 9.30 13.05
CA ARG A 169 13.92 10.49 12.57
C ARG A 169 15.26 10.16 11.92
N ARG A 170 16.03 9.23 12.49
CA ARG A 170 17.33 8.82 11.95
C ARG A 170 17.18 8.10 10.62
N VAL A 171 16.23 7.17 10.55
CA VAL A 171 15.93 6.42 9.33
C VAL A 171 15.37 7.32 8.24
N ALA A 172 14.46 8.26 8.57
CA ALA A 172 13.90 9.20 7.59
C ALA A 172 14.93 10.21 7.05
N ALA A 173 16.05 10.42 7.77
CA ALA A 173 17.15 11.28 7.35
C ALA A 173 18.30 10.51 6.66
N ASP A 174 18.16 9.19 6.49
CA ASP A 174 19.14 8.35 5.78
C ASP A 174 19.11 8.68 4.26
N PRO A 175 20.27 8.73 3.58
CA PRO A 175 20.38 9.19 2.19
C PRO A 175 19.79 8.26 1.10
#